data_AF-A0A7K1BFX1-F1
#
_entry.id   AF-A0A7K1BFX1-F1
#
_cell.length_a   1.000
_cell.length_b   1.000
_cell.length_c   1.000
_cell.angle_alpha   90.00
_cell.angle_beta   90.00
_cell.angle_gamma   90.00
#
_symmetry.space_group_name_H-M   'P 1'
#
loop_
_entity.id
_entity.type
_entity.pdbx_description
1 polymer ?
#
loop_
_entity_poly.entity_id
_entity_poly.type
_entity_poly.pdbx_seq_one_letter_code
_entity_poly.pdbx_strand_id
1 'polypeptide(L)' 'MMTNYWMSPETTAVNRLPMLNIEHLEKISLDGTWRFQLLRSPREPLGRKWAEIPVPGLWTMQPESAVF' A
#
# COMPACT_ATOMS: atom_id res chain seq x y z
N MET A 1 1.02 17.30 -16.11
CA MET A 1 0.80 15.99 -15.47
C MET A 1 -0.28 16.14 -14.41
N MET A 2 -1.30 15.27 -14.40
CA MET A 2 -2.35 15.27 -13.39
C MET A 2 -1.72 14.97 -12.01
N THR A 3 -1.63 15.96 -11.12
CA THR A 3 -0.78 15.85 -9.92
C THR A 3 -1.43 15.09 -8.75
N ASN A 4 -2.75 14.85 -8.81
CA ASN A 4 -3.51 14.21 -7.73
C ASN A 4 -4.38 13.08 -8.29
N TYR A 5 -3.81 11.89 -8.50
CA TYR A 5 -4.53 10.74 -9.06
C TYR A 5 -5.82 10.40 -8.28
N TRP A 6 -5.82 10.63 -6.96
CA TRP A 6 -6.98 10.42 -6.08
C TRP A 6 -8.14 11.40 -6.26
N MET A 7 -7.99 12.44 -7.09
CA MET A 7 -9.07 13.40 -7.43
C MET A 7 -9.72 13.12 -8.79
N SER A 8 -9.27 12.08 -9.49
CA SER A 8 -9.68 11.74 -10.86
C SER A 8 -10.41 10.38 -10.83
N PRO A 9 -11.75 10.35 -10.70
CA PRO A 9 -12.51 9.10 -10.59
C PRO A 9 -12.34 8.16 -11.79
N GLU A 10 -11.98 8.69 -12.94
CA GLU A 10 -11.72 7.99 -14.21
C GLU A 10 -10.36 7.28 -14.19
N THR A 11 -9.45 7.70 -13.30
CA THR A 11 -8.16 7.06 -13.10
C THR A 11 -8.32 5.81 -12.25
N THR A 12 -8.65 4.71 -12.91
CA THR A 12 -8.84 3.40 -12.27
C THR A 12 -7.54 2.58 -12.14
N ALA A 13 -6.50 2.92 -12.92
CA ALA A 13 -5.18 2.31 -12.86
C ALA A 13 -4.12 3.15 -13.60
N VAL A 14 -2.85 2.98 -13.23
CA VAL A 14 -1.68 3.49 -13.95
C VAL A 14 -0.71 2.32 -14.16
N ASN A 15 -0.28 2.07 -15.39
CA ASN A 15 0.64 0.98 -15.76
C ASN A 15 0.21 -0.44 -15.34
N ARG A 16 -1.07 -0.66 -15.00
CA ARG A 16 -1.61 -1.99 -14.73
C ARG A 16 -1.69 -2.78 -16.04
N LEU A 17 -1.12 -3.97 -16.06
CA LEU A 17 -1.28 -4.90 -17.19
C LEU A 17 -2.77 -5.29 -17.35
N PRO A 18 -3.24 -5.59 -18.58
CA PRO A 18 -4.59 -6.09 -18.79
C PRO A 18 -4.88 -7.34 -17.97
N MET A 19 -6.15 -7.56 -17.61
CA MET A 19 -6.54 -8.80 -16.97
C MET A 19 -6.39 -9.96 -17.96
N LEU A 20 -5.71 -11.02 -17.55
CA LEU A 20 -5.43 -12.21 -18.34
C LEU A 20 -5.86 -13.46 -17.58
N ASN A 21 -6.17 -14.54 -18.30
CA ASN A 21 -6.46 -15.86 -17.74
C ASN A 21 -5.22 -16.77 -17.78
N ILE A 22 -4.05 -16.23 -17.47
CA ILE A 22 -2.77 -16.98 -17.48
C ILE A 22 -2.46 -17.42 -16.05
N GLU A 23 -2.13 -18.69 -15.89
CA GLU A 23 -1.66 -19.23 -14.61
C GLU A 23 -0.18 -18.86 -14.37
N HIS A 24 0.11 -18.28 -13.21
CA HIS A 24 1.48 -17.94 -12.79
C HIS A 24 2.08 -19.08 -11.95
N LEU A 25 2.76 -20.00 -12.62
CA LEU A 25 3.38 -21.18 -11.98
C LEU A 25 4.60 -20.79 -11.13
N GLU A 26 5.42 -19.87 -11.61
CA GLU A 26 6.56 -19.33 -10.87
C GLU A 26 6.12 -18.10 -10.07
N LYS A 27 6.10 -18.23 -8.74
CA LYS A 27 5.72 -17.15 -7.82
C LYS A 27 6.57 -17.19 -6.56
N ILE A 28 6.86 -16.02 -6.02
CA ILE A 28 7.52 -15.83 -4.74
C ILE A 28 6.51 -15.12 -3.83
N SER A 29 6.25 -15.68 -2.65
CA SER A 29 5.45 -14.97 -1.65
C SER A 29 6.26 -13.82 -1.07
N LEU A 30 5.63 -12.65 -0.98
CA LEU A 30 6.16 -11.49 -0.27
C LEU A 30 5.37 -11.20 1.01
N ASP A 31 4.55 -12.16 1.44
CA ASP A 31 3.85 -12.10 2.72
C ASP A 31 4.86 -12.08 3.86
N GLY A 32 4.58 -11.31 4.91
CA GLY A 32 5.48 -11.16 6.05
C GLY A 32 5.34 -9.80 6.71
N THR A 33 6.37 -9.40 7.44
CA THR A 33 6.41 -8.13 8.15
C THR A 33 6.94 -7.01 7.27
N TRP A 34 6.15 -5.96 7.12
CA TRP A 34 6.48 -4.81 6.29
C TRP A 34 6.63 -3.56 7.14
N ARG A 35 7.59 -2.70 6.76
CA ARG A 35 7.68 -1.36 7.31
C ARG A 35 6.47 -0.54 6.86
N PHE A 36 5.78 0.08 7.81
CA PHE A 36 4.55 0.82 7.58
C PHE A 36 4.53 2.15 8.34
N GLN A 37 3.88 3.15 7.74
CA GLN A 37 3.62 4.44 8.36
C GLN A 37 2.22 4.94 7.98
N LEU A 38 1.41 5.30 8.98
CA LEU A 38 0.15 5.99 8.80
C LEU A 38 0.38 7.50 8.80
N LEU A 39 -0.19 8.19 7.81
CA LEU A 39 -0.13 9.65 7.68
C LEU A 39 -1.54 10.25 7.77
N ARG A 40 -1.65 11.50 8.23
CA ARG A 40 -2.94 12.18 8.40
C ARG A 40 -3.50 12.70 7.08
N SER A 41 -2.65 12.93 6.08
CA SER A 41 -3.08 13.39 4.76
C SER A 41 -2.19 12.86 3.63
N PRO A 42 -2.70 12.76 2.39
CA PRO A 42 -1.91 12.28 1.25
C PRO A 42 -0.71 13.15 0.86
N ARG A 43 -0.63 14.39 1.36
CA ARG A 43 0.46 15.34 1.06
C ARG A 43 1.46 15.48 2.21
N GLU A 44 1.25 14.77 3.30
CA GLU A 44 2.17 14.79 4.43
C GLU A 44 3.49 14.11 4.04
N PRO A 45 4.66 14.69 4.36
CA PRO A 45 5.93 14.03 4.09
C PRO A 45 6.07 12.76 4.94
N LEU A 46 6.86 11.81 4.44
CA LEU A 46 7.21 10.61 5.20
C LEU A 46 7.94 11.01 6.50
N GLY A 47 7.61 10.31 7.57
CA GLY A 47 8.26 10.47 8.85
C GLY A 47 9.57 9.71 8.92
N ARG A 48 10.38 10.04 9.93
CA ARG A 48 11.63 9.31 10.19
C ARG A 48 11.40 7.95 10.84
N LYS A 49 10.35 7.83 11.65
CA LYS A 49 10.00 6.60 12.36
C LYS A 49 8.98 5.82 11.55
N TRP A 50 9.22 4.53 11.44
CA TRP A 50 8.35 3.55 10.79
C TRP A 50 8.06 2.46 11.80
N ALA A 51 6.86 1.91 11.73
CA ALA A 51 6.54 0.70 12.46
C ALA A 51 6.55 -0.50 11.52
N GLU A 52 6.11 -1.64 12.04
CA GLU A 52 6.02 -2.89 11.31
C GLU A 52 4.62 -3.47 11.44
N ILE A 53 4.08 -4.01 10.33
CA ILE A 53 2.77 -4.69 10.30
C ILE A 53 2.88 -5.99 9.50
N PRO A 54 2.07 -7.02 9.81
CA PRO A 54 1.93 -8.20 8.97
C PRO A 54 1.14 -7.88 7.69
N VAL A 55 1.61 -8.40 6.57
CA VAL A 55 0.95 -8.37 5.26
C VAL A 55 0.78 -9.81 4.76
N PRO A 56 -0.43 -10.23 4.35
CA PRO A 56 -1.68 -9.44 4.32
C PRO A 56 -2.29 -9.21 5.71
N GLY A 57 -2.96 -8.07 5.91
CA GLY A 57 -3.62 -7.71 7.17
C GLY A 57 -4.30 -6.34 7.11
N LEU A 58 -5.25 -6.11 8.02
CA LEU A 58 -5.88 -4.79 8.19
C LEU A 58 -5.05 -3.91 9.14
N TRP A 59 -4.68 -2.71 8.70
CA TRP A 59 -3.91 -1.77 9.51
C TRP A 59 -4.71 -1.25 10.73
N THR A 60 -6.05 -1.25 10.66
CA THR A 60 -6.94 -0.83 11.75
C THR A 60 -7.15 -1.88 12.84
N MET A 61 -6.64 -3.10 12.64
CA MET A 61 -6.74 -4.22 13.60
C MET A 61 -5.39 -4.58 14.21
N GLN A 62 -4.41 -3.69 14.12
CA GLN A 62 -3.11 -3.88 14.75
C GLN A 62 -3.19 -3.60 16.26
N PRO A 63 -2.33 -4.22 17.07
CA PRO A 63 -2.11 -3.77 18.44
C PRO A 63 -1.73 -2.28 18.48
N GLU A 64 -1.99 -1.63 19.60
CA GLU A 64 -1.64 -0.23 19.81
C GLU A 64 -0.13 0.00 19.58
N SER A 65 0.19 1.04 18.82
CA SER A 65 1.56 1.40 18.44
C SER A 65 1.85 2.84 18.84
N ALA A 66 3.02 3.09 19.43
CA ALA A 66 3.46 4.46 19.74
C ALA A 66 3.98 5.21 18.49
N VAL A 67 3.99 4.57 17.32
CA VAL A 67 4.62 5.06 16.10
C VAL A 67 3.60 5.41 15.00
N PHE A 68 2.36 4.89 15.08
CA PHE A 68 1.25 5.26 14.20
C PHE A 68 -0.09 5.17 14.91
#